data_AF-A0A2U2DGB4-F1
#
_entry.id   AF-A0A2U2DGB4-F1
#
_cell.length_a   1.000
_cell.length_b   1.000
_cell.length_c   1.000
_cell.angle_alpha   90.00
_cell.angle_beta   90.00
_cell.angle_gamma   90.00
#
_symmetry.space_group_name_H-M   'P 1'
#
loop_
_entity.id
_entity.type
_entity.pdbx_description
1 polymer ?
#
loop_
_entity_poly.entity_id
_entity_poly.type
_entity_poly.pdbx_seq_one_letter_code
_entity_poly.pdbx_strand_id
1 'polypeptide(L)' 'MRDMTEIPIAAAKRIADEYGYDQIVIYARRCHDSPEPHGEHMTTYGRTPEHCSVAARMGATLQRFMGWTV' A
#
# COMPACT_ATOMS: atom_id res chain seq x y z
N MET A 1 12.27 1.35 19.94
CA MET A 1 11.33 0.76 18.95
C MET A 1 10.98 1.87 17.96
N ARG A 2 10.95 1.62 16.64
CA ARG A 2 10.46 2.63 15.68
C ARG A 2 8.95 2.46 15.55
N ASP A 3 8.19 3.54 15.64
CA ASP A 3 6.75 3.47 15.40
C ASP A 3 6.47 3.18 13.92
N MET A 4 5.40 2.44 13.64
CA MET A 4 4.92 2.27 12.27
C MET A 4 4.07 3.48 11.90
N THR A 5 4.52 4.22 10.90
CA THR A 5 3.72 5.26 10.27
C THR A 5 3.14 4.72 8.98
N GLU A 6 1.87 5.02 8.71
CA GLU A 6 1.25 4.74 7.41
C GLU A 6 2.07 5.36 6.27
N ILE A 7 2.14 4.68 5.13
CA ILE A 7 2.78 5.22 3.93
C ILE A 7 1.78 6.18 3.27
N PRO A 8 2.03 7.51 3.25
CA PRO A 8 1.08 8.45 2.68
C PRO A 8 1.01 8.30 1.16
N ILE A 9 -0.14 8.65 0.58
CA ILE A 9 -0.33 8.62 -0.89
C ILE A 9 0.71 9.49 -1.63
N ALA A 10 1.22 10.55 -1.01
CA ALA A 10 2.28 11.38 -1.59
C ALA A 10 3.61 10.62 -1.78
N ALA A 11 3.92 9.65 -0.92
CA ALA A 11 5.08 8.77 -1.09
C ALA A 11 4.85 7.78 -2.24
N ALA A 12 3.64 7.23 -2.33
CA ALA A 12 3.26 6.36 -3.44
C ALA A 12 3.33 7.10 -4.79
N LYS A 13 2.81 8.33 -4.85
CA LYS A 13 2.92 9.20 -6.03
C LYS A 13 4.37 9.43 -6.43
N ARG A 14 5.25 9.74 -5.48
CA ARG A 14 6.68 10.00 -5.77
C ARG A 14 7.34 8.79 -6.44
N ILE A 15 7.11 7.59 -5.93
CA ILE A 15 7.62 6.35 -6.51
C ILE A 15 7.04 6.15 -7.92
N ALA A 16 5.74 6.37 -8.10
CA ALA A 16 5.10 6.27 -9.40
C ALA A 16 5.73 7.22 -10.43
N ASP A 17 5.94 8.49 -10.05
CA ASP A 17 6.56 9.50 -10.90
C ASP A 17 8.04 9.18 -11.21
N GLU A 18 8.82 8.75 -10.21
CA GLU A 18 10.25 8.45 -10.32
C GLU A 18 10.54 7.30 -11.29
N TYR A 19 9.69 6.27 -11.28
CA TYR A 19 9.87 5.07 -12.10
C TYR A 19 8.96 5.02 -13.34
N GLY A 20 8.16 6.06 -13.59
CA GLY A 20 7.32 6.18 -14.80
C GLY A 20 6.09 5.27 -14.82
N TYR A 21 5.51 4.97 -13.65
CA TYR A 21 4.28 4.17 -13.54
C TYR A 21 3.05 5.06 -13.41
N ASP A 22 1.98 4.71 -14.13
CA ASP A 22 0.69 5.41 -14.03
C ASP A 22 -0.19 4.90 -12.87
N GLN A 23 0.17 3.75 -12.29
CA GLN A 23 -0.53 3.09 -11.18
C GLN A 23 0.47 2.29 -10.33
N ILE A 24 0.36 2.37 -8.99
CA ILE A 24 1.13 1.52 -8.08
C ILE A 24 0.30 1.00 -6.90
N VAL A 25 0.68 -0.16 -6.37
CA VAL A 25 0.21 -0.71 -5.10
C VAL A 25 1.44 -1.02 -4.25
N ILE A 26 1.55 -0.40 -3.08
CA ILE A 26 2.63 -0.64 -2.12
C ILE A 26 2.07 -1.47 -0.98
N TYR A 27 2.64 -2.64 -0.76
CA TYR A 27 2.43 -3.46 0.43
C TYR A 27 3.69 -3.40 1.31
N ALA A 28 3.50 -3.11 2.59
CA ALA A 28 4.57 -3.11 3.58
C ALA A 28 4.18 -3.98 4.77
N ARG A 29 5.15 -4.74 5.27
CA ARG A 29 4.99 -5.62 6.43
C ARG A 29 6.19 -5.46 7.34
N ARG A 30 5.96 -5.34 8.64
CA ARG A 30 6.99 -5.48 9.66
C ARG A 30 7.14 -6.96 10.02
N CYS A 31 8.37 -7.45 10.00
CA CYS A 31 8.74 -8.81 10.38
C CYS A 31 9.86 -8.74 11.43
N HIS A 32 9.92 -9.71 12.35
CA HIS A 32 11.06 -10.00 13.24
C HIS A 32 11.19 -9.19 14.54
N ASP A 33 10.11 -8.60 15.06
CA ASP A 33 10.07 -8.06 16.44
C ASP A 33 9.32 -9.08 17.35
N SER A 34 9.51 -9.10 18.68
CA SER A 34 8.82 -10.05 19.59
C SER A 34 8.17 -9.33 20.79
N PRO A 35 6.89 -9.62 21.13
CA PRO A 35 5.96 -10.39 20.32
C PRO A 35 5.79 -9.69 18.97
N GLU A 36 5.73 -10.47 17.88
CA GLU A 36 5.64 -9.96 16.51
C GLU A 36 4.58 -8.85 16.44
N PRO A 37 4.98 -7.57 16.24
CA PRO A 37 4.05 -6.58 15.78
C PRO A 37 3.68 -6.99 14.36
N HIS A 38 2.51 -7.60 14.22
CA HIS A 38 1.86 -7.97 12.96
C HIS A 38 1.36 -6.73 12.22
N GLY A 39 2.27 -5.82 11.90
CA GLY A 39 1.96 -4.59 11.22
C GLY A 39 2.02 -4.78 9.73
N GLU A 40 0.86 -4.73 9.08
CA GLU A 40 0.75 -4.72 7.63
C GLU A 40 0.10 -3.40 7.19
N HIS A 41 0.54 -2.88 6.05
CA HIS A 41 0.08 -1.61 5.51
C HIS A 41 -0.03 -1.70 3.99
N MET A 42 -1.06 -1.05 3.43
CA MET A 42 -1.22 -0.96 1.98
C MET A 42 -1.59 0.45 1.54
N THR A 43 -0.86 0.98 0.55
CA THR A 43 -1.17 2.25 -0.11
C THR A 43 -1.30 2.04 -1.60
N THR A 44 -2.38 2.56 -2.18
CA THR A 44 -2.61 2.54 -3.64
C THR A 44 -2.54 3.96 -4.19
N TYR A 45 -2.02 4.10 -5.42
CA TYR A 45 -2.02 5.36 -6.14
C TYR A 45 -2.32 5.12 -7.63
N GLY A 46 -3.04 6.05 -8.24
CA GLY A 46 -3.25 6.14 -9.67
C GLY A 46 -3.11 7.58 -10.16
N ARG A 47 -2.65 7.77 -11.38
CA ARG A 47 -2.43 9.09 -11.99
C ARG A 47 -3.72 9.82 -12.39
N THR A 48 -4.74 9.07 -12.80
CA THR A 48 -6.07 9.57 -13.19
C THR A 48 -7.15 8.95 -12.30
N PRO A 49 -8.39 9.47 -12.30
CA PRO A 49 -9.50 8.85 -11.57
C PRO A 49 -9.72 7.38 -11.95
N GLU A 50 -9.56 7.03 -13.22
CA GLU A 50 -9.69 5.66 -13.73
C GLU A 50 -8.58 4.76 -13.17
N HIS A 51 -7.34 5.24 -13.17
CA HIS A 51 -6.22 4.51 -12.56
C HIS A 51 -6.41 4.35 -11.05
N CYS A 52 -6.90 5.38 -10.35
CA CYS A 52 -7.23 5.29 -8.93
C CYS A 52 -8.29 4.22 -8.67
N SER A 53 -9.33 4.14 -9.51
CA SER A 53 -10.38 3.13 -9.40
C SER A 53 -9.84 1.71 -9.54
N VAL A 54 -8.97 1.46 -10.52
CA VAL A 54 -8.32 0.16 -10.71
C VAL A 54 -7.37 -0.15 -9.54
N ALA A 55 -6.55 0.81 -9.12
CA ALA A 55 -5.63 0.65 -7.98
C ALA A 55 -6.39 0.28 -6.69
N ALA A 56 -7.50 0.94 -6.41
CA ALA A 56 -8.34 0.66 -5.25
C ALA A 56 -8.96 -0.74 -5.31
N ARG A 57 -9.44 -1.17 -6.47
CA ARG A 57 -9.96 -2.55 -6.67
C ARG A 57 -8.87 -3.60 -6.46
N MET A 58 -7.66 -3.34 -6.97
CA MET A 58 -6.50 -4.22 -6.75
C MET A 58 -6.14 -4.29 -5.26
N GLY A 59 -6.07 -3.14 -4.59
CA GLY A 59 -5.82 -3.07 -3.14
C GLY A 59 -6.85 -3.88 -2.35
N ALA A 60 -8.15 -3.63 -2.56
CA ALA A 60 -9.23 -4.36 -1.91
C ALA A 60 -9.17 -5.89 -2.17
N THR A 61 -8.80 -6.28 -3.40
CA THR A 61 -8.65 -7.70 -3.76
C THR A 61 -7.50 -8.35 -3.00
N LEU A 62 -6.35 -7.68 -2.94
CA LEU A 62 -5.17 -8.18 -2.21
C LEU A 62 -5.44 -8.24 -0.70
N GLN A 63 -6.08 -7.22 -0.12
CA GLN A 63 -6.43 -7.21 1.29
C GLN A 63 -7.35 -8.39 1.66
N ARG A 64 -8.37 -8.67 0.84
CA ARG A 64 -9.23 -9.87 1.02
C ARG A 64 -8.44 -11.16 0.92
N PHE A 65 -7.55 -11.27 -0.08
CA PHE A 65 -6.69 -12.45 -0.24
C PHE A 65 -5.78 -12.68 0.98
N MET A 66 -5.29 -11.60 1.60
CA MET A 66 -4.46 -11.65 2.80
C MET A 66 -5.26 -11.83 4.11
N GLY A 67 -6.60 -11.98 4.03
CA GLY A 67 -7.45 -12.18 5.20
C GLY A 67 -7.75 -10.93 6.01
N TRP A 68 -7.52 -9.73 5.46
CA TRP A 68 -7.90 -8.48 6.12
C TRP A 68 -9.42 -8.35 6.11
N THR A 69 -10.00 -7.87 7.23
CA THR A 69 -11.41 -7.48 7.25
C THR A 69 -11.54 -6.12 6.57
N VAL A 70 -12.11 -6.10 5.36
CA VAL A 70 -12.26 -4.91 4.50
C VAL A 70 -13.69 -4.68 4.04
#